data_AF-A0A957IGR4-F1
#
_entry.id   AF-A0A957IGR4-F1
#
_cell.length_a   1.000
_cell.length_b   1.000
_cell.length_c   1.000
_cell.angle_alpha   90.00
_cell.angle_beta   90.00
_cell.angle_gamma   90.00
#
_symmetry.space_group_name_H-M   'P 1'
#
loop_
_entity.id
_entity.type
_entity.pdbx_description
1 polymer ?
#
loop_
_entity_poly.entity_id
_entity_poly.type
_entity_poly.pdbx_seq_one_letter_code
_entity_poly.pdbx_strand_id
1 'polypeptide(L)' 'MSEALDQVVERAISDKTYRQLLFKDLDKALEGYPVSDEERTLLENLDEENFDEFAGGLGSRTTKGIWPGTG' A
#
# COMPACT_ATOMS: atom_id res chain seq x y z
N MET A 1 -10.27 -4.59 -0.15
CA MET A 1 -9.18 -3.61 0.03
C MET A 1 -9.67 -2.30 -0.55
N SER A 2 -9.62 -1.28 0.30
CA SER A 2 -10.02 0.09 0.01
C SER A 2 -8.96 0.78 -0.85
N GLU A 3 -9.40 1.75 -1.64
CA GLU A 3 -8.46 2.60 -2.41
C GLU A 3 -7.47 3.34 -1.51
N ALA A 4 -7.83 3.55 -0.24
CA ALA A 4 -6.96 4.16 0.76
C ALA A 4 -5.76 3.28 1.11
N LEU A 5 -5.97 1.98 1.31
CA LEU A 5 -4.90 1.02 1.54
C LEU A 5 -3.95 0.94 0.34
N ASP A 6 -4.51 0.91 -0.88
CA ASP A 6 -3.72 0.89 -2.11
C ASP A 6 -2.86 2.16 -2.24
N GLN A 7 -3.43 3.34 -1.98
CA GLN A 7 -2.70 4.62 -1.98
C GLN A 7 -1.58 4.67 -0.94
N VAL A 8 -1.83 4.18 0.28
CA VAL A 8 -0.83 4.11 1.35
C VAL A 8 0.36 3.28 0.89
N VAL A 9 0.11 2.12 0.30
CA VAL A 9 1.19 1.21 -0.11
C VAL A 9 1.91 1.74 -1.34
N GLU A 10 1.21 2.24 -2.35
CA GLU A 10 1.82 2.90 -3.52
C GLU A 10 2.69 4.10 -3.11
N ARG A 11 2.23 4.87 -2.12
CA ARG A 11 3.00 5.95 -1.53
C ARG A 11 4.21 5.44 -0.79
N ALA A 12 4.11 4.35 -0.03
CA ALA A 12 5.26 3.73 0.63
C ALA A 12 6.27 3.11 -0.37
N ILE A 13 5.84 2.66 -1.55
CA ILE A 13 6.75 2.23 -2.62
C ILE A 13 7.52 3.43 -3.19
N SER A 14 6.80 4.51 -3.50
CA SER A 14 7.36 5.70 -4.15
C SER A 14 8.16 6.59 -3.20
N ASP A 15 7.75 6.64 -1.93
CA ASP A 15 8.32 7.48 -0.88
C ASP A 15 8.90 6.59 0.23
N LYS A 16 10.23 6.43 0.18
CA LYS A 16 10.98 5.66 1.17
C LYS A 16 10.88 6.25 2.59
N THR A 17 10.68 7.56 2.72
CA THR A 17 10.50 8.21 4.02
C THR A 17 9.14 7.86 4.61
N TYR A 18 8.10 7.86 3.77
CA TYR A 18 6.77 7.40 4.16
C TYR A 18 6.77 5.90 4.48
N ARG A 19 7.52 5.07 3.74
CA ARG A 19 7.72 3.65 4.06
C ARG A 19 8.28 3.45 5.47
N GLN A 20 9.32 4.20 5.83
CA GLN A 20 9.87 4.12 7.19
C GLN A 20 8.86 4.61 8.24
N LEU A 21 8.05 5.62 7.92
CA LEU A 21 6.97 6.07 8.79
C LEU A 21 5.90 4.98 8.97
N LEU A 22 5.51 4.29 7.90
CA LEU A 22 4.53 3.21 7.92
C LEU A 22 4.94 2.09 8.89
N PHE A 23 6.20 1.65 8.82
CA PHE A 23 6.72 0.61 9.71
C PHE A 23 7.02 1.09 11.13
N LYS A 24 7.37 2.36 11.30
CA LYS A 24 7.71 2.92 12.61
C LYS A 24 6.48 3.37 13.40
N ASP A 25 5.48 3.89 12.69
CA ASP A 25 4.35 4.65 13.24
C ASP A 25 3.14 4.54 12.29
N LEU A 26 2.59 3.32 12.20
CA LEU A 26 1.49 2.98 11.30
C LEU A 26 0.27 3.89 11.50
N ASP A 27 -0.12 4.17 12.75
CA ASP A 27 -1.23 5.07 13.09
C ASP A 27 -1.09 6.43 12.39
N LYS A 28 0.11 7.01 12.45
CA LYS A 28 0.41 8.30 11.81
C LYS A 28 0.44 8.21 10.29
N ALA A 29 0.93 7.10 9.75
CA ALA A 29 0.94 6.90 8.31
C ALA A 29 -0.49 6.80 7.75
N LEU A 30 -1.40 6.16 8.49
CA LEU A 30 -2.80 5.99 8.13
C LEU A 30 -3.69 7.16 8.56
N GLU A 31 -3.15 8.13 9.31
CA GLU A 31 -3.89 9.30 9.78
C GLU A 31 -4.46 10.08 8.58
N GLY A 32 -5.80 10.17 8.52
CA GLY A 32 -6.51 10.85 7.43
C GLY A 32 -6.85 9.96 6.23
N TYR A 33 -6.42 8.70 6.21
CA TYR A 33 -6.87 7.72 5.23
C TYR A 33 -8.06 6.91 5.79
N PRO A 34 -9.11 6.63 4.98
CA PRO A 34 -10.26 5.84 5.41
C PRO A 34 -9.93 4.33 5.37
N VAL A 35 -8.92 3.94 6.14
CA VAL A 35 -8.46 2.54 6.28
C VAL A 35 -9.20 1.91 7.45
N SER A 36 -9.75 0.71 7.28
CA SER A 36 -10.42 0.02 8.38
C SER A 36 -9.42 -0.59 9.37
N ASP A 37 -9.85 -0.91 10.59
CA ASP A 37 -9.01 -1.60 11.59
C ASP A 37 -8.46 -2.94 11.08
N GLU A 38 -9.23 -3.64 10.23
CA GLU A 38 -8.80 -4.89 9.58
C GLU A 38 -7.64 -4.65 8.61
N GLU A 39 -7.75 -3.60 7.80
CA GLU A 39 -6.72 -3.21 6.83
C GLU A 39 -5.48 -2.65 7.51
N ARG A 40 -5.66 -1.91 8.61
CA ARG A 40 -4.59 -1.47 9.49
C ARG A 40 -3.84 -2.66 10.07
N THR A 41 -4.55 -3.67 10.57
CA THR A 41 -3.92 -4.89 11.13
C THR A 41 -3.13 -5.64 10.05
N LEU A 42 -3.61 -5.63 8.81
CA LEU A 42 -2.91 -6.14 7.63
C LEU A 42 -1.60 -5.39 7.37
N LEU A 43 -1.61 -4.06 7.43
CA LEU A 43 -0.42 -3.23 7.31
C LEU A 43 0.55 -3.36 8.49
N GLU A 44 0.02 -3.64 9.70
CA GLU A 44 0.82 -3.90 10.89
C GLU A 44 1.53 -5.26 10.82
N ASN A 45 0.88 -6.27 10.22
CA ASN A 45 1.48 -7.57 9.93
C ASN A 45 2.39 -7.55 8.68
N LEU A 46 2.52 -6.38 8.04
CA LEU A 46 3.33 -6.20 6.86
C LEU A 46 4.75 -5.78 7.27
N ASP A 47 5.67 -6.72 7.17
CA ASP A 47 7.10 -6.50 7.41
C ASP A 47 7.84 -6.13 6.12
N GLU A 48 9.07 -5.62 6.23
CA GLU A 48 9.92 -5.27 5.08
C GLU A 48 10.13 -6.44 4.10
N GLU A 49 10.15 -7.68 4.62
CA GLU A 49 10.30 -8.91 3.83
C GLU A 49 9.05 -9.23 2.99
N ASN A 50 7.86 -9.00 3.54
CA ASN A 50 6.58 -9.28 2.87
C ASN A 50 6.02 -8.04 2.12
N PHE A 51 6.54 -6.85 2.42
CA PHE A 51 6.09 -5.60 1.83
C PHE A 51 6.35 -5.56 0.34
N ASP A 52 7.52 -6.00 -0.12
CA ASP A 52 7.85 -5.97 -1.56
C ASP A 52 6.93 -6.89 -2.37
N GLU A 53 6.58 -8.05 -1.82
CA GLU A 53 5.62 -8.98 -2.43
C GLU A 53 4.19 -8.42 -2.42
N PHE A 54 3.77 -7.81 -1.30
CA PHE A 54 2.47 -7.15 -1.20
C PHE A 54 2.35 -5.96 -2.16
N ALA A 55 3.37 -5.09 -2.19
CA ALA A 55 3.51 -3.97 -3.11
C ALA A 55 3.50 -4.40 -4.58
N GLY A 56 4.22 -5.48 -4.91
CA GLY A 56 4.25 -6.06 -6.25
C GLY A 56 2.88 -6.61 -6.68
N GLY A 57 2.13 -7.19 -5.74
CA GLY A 57 0.75 -7.62 -5.94
C GLY A 57 -0.22 -6.47 -6.22
N LEU A 58 -0.01 -5.31 -5.59
CA LEU A 58 -0.82 -4.11 -5.80
C LEU A 58 -0.51 -3.43 -7.14
N GLY A 59 0.77 -3.24 -7.48
CA GLY A 59 1.19 -2.62 -8.73
C GLY A 59 0.66 -3.35 -9.97
N SER A 60 0.57 -4.69 -9.91
CA SER A 60 0.02 -5.51 -10.98
C SER A 60 -1.49 -5.29 -11.22
N ARG A 61 -2.21 -4.80 -10.20
CA ARG A 61 -3.65 -4.47 -10.26
C ARG A 61 -3.89 -3.05 -10.75
N THR A 62 -3.09 -2.07 -10.31
CA THR A 62 -3.22 -0.67 -10.76
C THR A 62 -2.87 -0.53 -12.25
N THR A 63 -1.95 -1.35 -12.79
CA THR A 63 -1.60 -1.31 -14.22
C THR A 63 -2.66 -1.90 -15.15
N LYS A 64 -3.77 -2.48 -14.64
CA LYS A 64 -4.83 -3.03 -15.50
C LYS A 64 -5.91 -2.00 -15.89
N GLY A 65 -5.62 -0.72 -15.74
CA GLY A 65 -6.53 0.38 -16.07
C GLY A 65 -6.15 1.22 -17.31
N ILE A 66 -4.92 1.14 -17.83
CA ILE A 66 -4.50 1.98 -18.98
C ILE A 66 -3.67 1.16 -19.97
N TRP A 67 -4.34 0.41 -20.84
CA TRP A 67 -4.20 0.52 -22.31
C TRP A 67 -5.19 -0.41 -23.05
N PRO A 68 -5.98 0.10 -24.02
CA PRO A 68 -6.77 -0.70 -24.94
C PRO A 68 -5.92 -1.16 -26.14
N GLY A 69 -5.97 -2.44 -26.48
CA GLY A 69 -5.23 -3.07 -27.60
C GLY A 69 -3.93 -3.69 -27.12
N THR A 70 -3.67 -4.99 -27.29
CA THR A 70 -3.81 -5.87 -28.46
C THR A 70 -4.48 -7.20 -28.03
N GLY A 71 -5.38 -7.82 -28.80
CA GLY A 71 -5.20 -8.22 -30.19
C GLY A 71 -4.73 -9.67 -30.21
#